data_AF-A0A9D8NZK7-F1
#
_entry.id   AF-A0A9D8NZK7-F1
#
_cell.length_a   1.000
_cell.length_b   1.000
_cell.length_c   1.000
_cell.angle_alpha   90.00
_cell.angle_beta   90.00
_cell.angle_gamma   90.00
#
_symmetry.space_group_name_H-M   'P 1'
#
loop_
_entity.id
_entity.type
_entity.pdbx_description
1 polymer ?
#
loop_
_entity_poly.entity_id
_entity_poly.type
_entity_poly.pdbx_seq_one_letter_code
_entity_poly.pdbx_strand_id
1 'polypeptide(L)'
;MQELTAQGQAILQELAQRHGLSLDAVMTMLRAVAQGHGTMAQFSHPEFGGSGQWMRGGMTMVGDMFNNALKARVDNLCSELSGLLTSQPLFAPPPSSQSQ
;
A
#
# COMPACT_ATOMS: atom_id res chain seq x y z
N MET A 1 -14.30 -4.82 6.84
CA MET A 1 -13.21 -4.07 6.15
C MET A 1 -12.67 -3.07 7.16
N GLN A 2 -11.37 -3.04 7.44
CA GLN A 2 -10.80 -1.98 8.28
C GLN A 2 -10.96 -0.64 7.53
N GLU A 3 -11.67 0.28 8.14
CA GLU A 3 -11.85 1.63 7.61
C GLU A 3 -10.57 2.44 7.80
N LEU A 4 -10.25 3.32 6.86
CA LEU A 4 -9.13 4.25 7.00
C LEU A 4 -9.56 5.40 7.92
N THR A 5 -8.62 5.90 8.71
CA THR A 5 -8.82 7.17 9.41
C THR A 5 -8.90 8.32 8.40
N ALA A 6 -9.52 9.44 8.76
CA ALA A 6 -9.57 10.62 7.90
C ALA A 6 -8.15 11.10 7.52
N GLN A 7 -7.21 10.99 8.46
CA GLN A 7 -5.79 11.28 8.26
C GLN A 7 -5.15 10.27 7.30
N GLY A 8 -5.41 8.98 7.49
CA GLY A 8 -4.93 7.94 6.58
C GLY A 8 -5.41 8.17 5.15
N GLN A 9 -6.67 8.55 4.98
CA GLN A 9 -7.24 8.83 3.66
C GLN A 9 -6.60 10.06 2.98
N ALA A 10 -6.33 11.13 3.74
CA ALA A 10 -5.64 12.31 3.22
C ALA A 10 -4.21 11.99 2.75
N ILE A 11 -3.47 11.19 3.53
CA ILE A 11 -2.11 10.76 3.19
C ILE A 11 -2.10 9.91 1.92
N LEU A 12 -3.05 8.97 1.79
CA LEU A 12 -3.15 8.16 0.58
C LEU A 12 -3.51 9.00 -0.65
N GLN A 13 -4.33 10.05 -0.51
CA GLN A 13 -4.62 10.98 -1.59
C GLN A 13 -3.38 11.75 -2.03
N GLU A 14 -2.57 12.24 -1.10
CA GLU A 14 -1.28 12.87 -1.42
C GLU A 14 -0.33 11.90 -2.11
N LEU A 15 -0.20 10.66 -1.62
CA LEU A 15 0.61 9.63 -2.26
C LEU A 15 0.14 9.34 -3.70
N ALA A 16 -1.17 9.20 -3.89
CA ALA A 16 -1.77 9.00 -5.20
C ALA A 16 -1.40 10.13 -6.18
N GLN A 17 -1.54 11.39 -5.75
CA GLN A 17 -1.16 12.54 -6.57
C GLN A 17 0.35 12.60 -6.86
N ARG A 18 1.19 12.34 -5.86
CA ARG A 18 2.66 12.38 -6.02
C ARG A 18 3.19 11.30 -6.95
N HIS A 19 2.62 10.11 -6.89
CA HIS A 19 3.01 8.98 -7.74
C HIS A 19 2.26 8.95 -9.09
N GLY A 20 1.27 9.83 -9.28
CA GLY A 20 0.43 9.86 -10.47
C GLY A 20 -0.44 8.60 -10.62
N LEU A 21 -0.90 8.06 -9.49
CA LEU A 21 -1.71 6.85 -9.39
C LEU A 21 -3.12 7.21 -8.91
N SER A 22 -4.08 6.32 -9.14
CA SER A 22 -5.40 6.46 -8.52
C SER A 22 -5.35 6.17 -7.02
N LEU A 23 -6.27 6.79 -6.26
CA LEU A 23 -6.45 6.47 -4.84
C LEU A 23 -6.73 4.98 -4.62
N ASP A 24 -7.49 4.34 -5.52
CA ASP A 24 -7.79 2.91 -5.46
C ASP A 24 -6.54 2.03 -5.55
N ALA A 25 -5.61 2.37 -6.45
CA ALA A 25 -4.33 1.68 -6.60
C ALA A 25 -3.51 1.77 -5.31
N VAL A 26 -3.41 2.98 -4.73
CA VAL A 26 -2.69 3.22 -3.48
C VAL A 26 -3.36 2.51 -2.29
N MET A 27 -4.69 2.50 -2.21
CA MET A 27 -5.43 1.75 -1.19
C MET A 27 -5.20 0.25 -1.29
N THR A 28 -5.22 -0.29 -2.52
CA THR A 28 -4.93 -1.70 -2.79
C THR A 28 -3.52 -2.06 -2.31
N MET A 29 -2.54 -1.18 -2.61
CA MET A 29 -1.17 -1.37 -2.18
C MET A 29 -1.03 -1.30 -0.65
N LEU A 30 -1.65 -0.31 -0.01
CA LEU A 30 -1.63 -0.19 1.45
C LEU A 30 -2.16 -1.47 2.12
N ARG A 31 -3.29 -1.99 1.64
CA ARG A 31 -3.88 -3.23 2.18
C ARG A 31 -2.94 -4.41 2.00
N ALA A 32 -2.30 -4.51 0.84
CA ALA A 32 -1.32 -5.56 0.56
C ALA A 32 -0.12 -5.48 1.53
N VAL A 33 0.43 -4.29 1.74
CA VAL A 33 1.54 -4.06 2.68
C VAL A 33 1.12 -4.35 4.12
N ALA A 34 -0.08 -3.92 4.51
CA ALA A 34 -0.63 -4.17 5.84
C ALA A 34 -0.82 -5.68 6.11
N GLN A 35 -1.31 -6.43 5.12
CA GLN A 35 -1.42 -7.89 5.21
C GLN A 35 -0.06 -8.60 5.34
N GLY A 36 0.98 -8.09 4.67
CA GLY A 36 2.35 -8.58 4.84
C GLY A 36 3.13 -7.89 5.97
N HIS A 37 2.42 -7.31 6.94
CA HIS A 37 2.97 -6.70 8.16
C HIS A 37 4.07 -5.66 7.90
N GLY A 38 3.97 -4.91 6.80
CA GLY A 38 4.96 -3.90 6.42
C GLY A 38 6.26 -4.44 5.83
N THR A 39 6.40 -5.75 5.69
CA THR A 39 7.62 -6.39 5.14
C THR A 39 7.41 -7.01 3.78
N MET A 40 6.16 -7.32 3.44
CA MET A 40 5.76 -7.91 2.17
C MET A 40 4.46 -7.27 1.71
N ALA A 41 4.22 -7.24 0.41
CA ALA A 41 2.94 -6.89 -0.16
C ALA A 41 2.64 -7.77 -1.37
N GLN A 42 1.44 -8.34 -1.42
CA GLN A 42 0.91 -9.00 -2.62
C GLN A 42 -0.27 -8.20 -3.13
N PHE A 43 -0.14 -7.62 -4.31
CA PHE A 43 -1.13 -6.73 -4.88
C PHE A 43 -1.53 -7.21 -6.27
N SER A 44 -2.71 -6.80 -6.71
CA SER A 44 -3.16 -7.00 -8.07
C SER A 44 -3.97 -5.79 -8.50
N HIS A 45 -3.41 -5.00 -9.41
CA HIS A 45 -4.05 -3.79 -9.91
C HIS A 45 -3.58 -3.47 -11.34
N PRO A 46 -4.48 -3.05 -12.26
CA PRO A 46 -4.11 -2.72 -13.64
C PRO A 46 -3.02 -1.63 -13.74
N GLU A 47 -3.05 -0.62 -12.87
CA GLU A 47 -2.01 0.43 -12.85
C GLU A 47 -0.62 -0.08 -12.44
N PHE A 48 -0.53 -1.24 -11.80
CA PHE A 48 0.74 -1.90 -11.46
C PHE A 48 1.11 -3.01 -12.46
N GLY A 49 0.45 -3.07 -13.61
CA GLY A 49 0.69 -4.11 -14.61
C GLY A 49 0.06 -5.46 -14.24
N GLY A 50 -0.97 -5.46 -13.39
CA GLY A 50 -1.66 -6.67 -12.94
C GLY A 50 -1.18 -7.12 -11.56
N SER A 51 -0.89 -8.41 -11.41
CA SER A 51 -0.42 -8.99 -10.16
C SER A 51 1.06 -8.73 -9.93
N GLY A 52 1.43 -8.52 -8.67
CA GLY A 52 2.81 -8.27 -8.27
C GLY A 52 3.03 -8.56 -6.79
N GLN A 53 4.31 -8.63 -6.43
CA GLN A 53 4.75 -8.85 -5.08
C GLN A 53 5.90 -7.89 -4.76
N TRP A 54 5.89 -7.33 -3.57
CA TRP A 54 6.96 -6.51 -3.05
C TRP A 54 7.48 -7.12 -1.75
N MET A 55 8.80 -7.03 -1.54
CA MET A 55 9.44 -7.40 -0.28
C MET A 55 10.41 -6.30 0.15
N ARG A 56 10.33 -5.88 1.41
CA ARG A 56 11.18 -4.83 1.98
C ARG A 56 12.65 -5.26 1.96
N GLY A 57 13.50 -4.49 1.28
CA GLY A 57 14.92 -4.81 1.13
C GLY A 57 15.19 -6.05 0.27
N GLY A 58 14.17 -6.55 -0.43
CA GLY A 58 14.22 -7.72 -1.28
C GLY A 58 13.93 -7.39 -2.73
N MET A 59 13.15 -8.25 -3.39
CA MET A 59 12.83 -8.13 -4.81
C MET A 59 11.39 -7.62 -5.00
N THR A 60 11.24 -6.64 -5.89
CA THR A 60 9.94 -6.15 -6.36
C THR A 60 9.60 -6.80 -7.69
N MET A 61 8.48 -7.50 -7.72
CA MET A 61 7.91 -8.20 -8.86
C MET A 61 6.63 -7.48 -9.28
N VAL A 62 6.54 -7.10 -10.55
CA VAL A 62 5.35 -6.54 -11.16
C VAL A 62 5.01 -7.38 -12.40
N GLY A 63 3.74 -7.40 -12.80
CA GLY A 63 3.29 -8.24 -13.93
C GLY A 63 4.01 -7.90 -15.24
N ASP A 64 4.44 -6.64 -15.40
CA ASP A 64 5.33 -6.23 -16.48
C ASP A 64 6.82 -6.34 -16.05
N MET A 65 7.39 -7.53 -16.22
CA MET A 65 8.76 -7.84 -15.78
C MET A 65 9.84 -6.96 -16.44
N PHE A 66 9.55 -6.36 -17.60
CA PHE A 66 10.49 -5.52 -18.35
C PHE A 66 10.40 -4.03 -17.94
N ASN A 67 9.33 -3.64 -17.27
CA ASN A 67 9.11 -2.28 -16.84
C ASN A 67 9.85 -1.97 -15.52
N ASN A 68 11.16 -1.74 -15.63
CA ASN A 68 12.01 -1.39 -14.48
C ASN A 68 11.58 -0.09 -13.80
N ALA A 69 11.04 0.88 -14.55
CA ALA A 69 10.50 2.12 -13.98
C ALA A 69 9.28 1.84 -13.09
N LEU A 70 8.38 0.94 -13.51
CA LEU A 70 7.23 0.51 -12.72
C LEU A 70 7.66 -0.23 -11.46
N LYS A 71 8.66 -1.12 -11.55
CA LYS A 71 9.23 -1.82 -10.39
C LYS A 71 9.75 -0.83 -9.36
N ALA A 72 10.50 0.19 -9.80
CA ALA A 72 11.03 1.24 -8.91
C ALA A 72 9.90 2.08 -8.27
N ARG A 73 8.85 2.42 -9.03
CA ARG A 73 7.67 3.13 -8.50
C ARG A 73 6.94 2.33 -7.43
N VAL A 74 6.68 1.04 -7.70
CA VAL A 74 6.05 0.13 -6.74
C VAL A 74 6.91 -0.01 -5.49
N ASP A 75 8.22 -0.19 -5.65
CA ASP A 75 9.15 -0.30 -4.52
C ASP A 75 9.14 0.93 -3.62
N ASN A 76 9.22 2.12 -4.22
CA ASN A 76 9.14 3.38 -3.49
C ASN A 76 7.81 3.53 -2.75
N LEU A 77 6.69 3.27 -3.43
CA LEU A 77 5.36 3.35 -2.85
C LEU A 77 5.21 2.41 -1.65
N CYS A 78 5.59 1.14 -1.81
CA CYS A 78 5.51 0.16 -0.73
C CYS A 78 6.43 0.50 0.44
N SER A 79 7.63 1.01 0.18
CA SER A 79 8.55 1.46 1.22
C SER A 79 7.98 2.64 2.02
N GLU A 80 7.38 3.63 1.35
CA GLU A 80 6.70 4.74 2.01
C GLU A 80 5.51 4.25 2.86
N LEU A 81 4.65 3.39 2.31
CA LEU A 81 3.49 2.82 3.02
C LEU A 81 3.91 1.98 4.23
N SER A 82 4.98 1.19 4.11
CA SER A 82 5.55 0.41 5.22
C SER A 82 6.05 1.33 6.35
N GLY A 83 6.72 2.42 6.00
CA GLY A 83 7.16 3.44 6.95
C GLY A 83 5.98 4.12 7.66
N LEU A 84 4.92 4.46 6.91
CA LEU A 84 3.70 5.06 7.46
C LEU A 84 2.97 4.10 8.41
N LEU A 85 2.81 2.83 8.05
CA LEU A 85 2.19 1.81 8.91
C LEU A 85 2.93 1.61 10.23
N THR A 86 4.26 1.78 10.21
CA THR A 86 5.09 1.70 11.42
C THR A 86 5.00 2.98 12.26
N SER A 87 4.88 4.13 11.61
CA SER A 87 4.92 5.44 12.28
C SER A 87 3.56 5.86 12.85
N GLN A 88 2.46 5.43 12.24
CA GLN A 88 1.13 5.92 12.59
C GLN A 88 0.01 4.92 12.22
N PRO A 89 -1.07 4.85 13.03
CA PRO A 89 -2.22 4.02 12.73
C PRO A 89 -3.02 4.61 11.57
N LEU A 90 -2.81 4.06 10.36
CA LEU A 90 -3.58 4.45 9.16
C LEU A 90 -5.00 3.86 9.17
N PHE A 91 -5.19 2.74 9.84
CA PHE A 91 -6.49 2.09 9.98
C PHE A 91 -7.18 2.54 11.26
N ALA A 92 -8.49 2.73 11.18
CA ALA A 92 -9.32 2.97 12.35
C ALA A 92 -9.22 1.76 13.30
N PRO A 93 -9.15 1.98 14.62
CA PRO A 93 -9.22 0.89 15.58
C PRO A 93 -10.55 0.13 15.36
N PRO A 94 -10.55 -1.21 15.52
CA PRO A 94 -11.79 -1.96 15.41
C PRO A 94 -12.81 -1.39 16.41
N PRO A 95 -14.10 -1.30 16.05
CA PRO A 95 -15.13 -0.87 17.00
C PRO A 95 -15.08 -1.83 18.18
N SER A 96 -14.66 -1.31 19.33
CA SER A 96 -14.65 -2.06 20.58
C SER A 96 -16.10 -2.34 20.95
N SER A 97 -16.61 -3.51 20.59
CA SER A 97 -17.83 -4.07 21.19
C SER A 97 -17.50 -4.44 22.64
N GLN A 98 -17.50 -3.43 23.52
CA GLN A 98 -17.58 -3.65 24.96
C GLN A 98 -19.01 -4.12 25.25
N SER A 99 -19.23 -5.42 25.20
CA SER A 99 -20.39 -6.04 25.82
C SER A 99 -20.22 -5.90 27.33
N GLN A 100 -21.07 -5.08 27.96
CA GLN A 100 -21.27 -5.04 29.41
C GLN A 100 -21.98 -6.30 29.90
#